data_AF-A0A6C0CHU1-F1
#
_entry.id   AF-A0A6C0CHU1-F1
#
_cell.length_a   1.000
_cell.length_b   1.000
_cell.length_c   1.000
_cell.angle_alpha   90.00
_cell.angle_beta   90.00
_cell.angle_gamma   90.00
#
_symmetry.space_group_name_H-M   'P 1'
#
loop_
_entity.id
_entity.type
_entity.pdbx_description
1 polymer ?
#
loop_
_entity_poly.entity_id
_entity_poly.type
_entity_poly.pdbx_seq_one_letter_code
_entity_poly.pdbx_strand_id
1 'polypeptide(L)'
;MSALTDLTSISLMALKKMAKGRRIKQYYILPKAKLVELLGMPELPAKYKIEKMTITELREIAKERGLRGFWGLNKEDLTRALFPKDNDAVENAPTHQKQKDDRQTSEHQQPEKEDSNDVGVEMVKNA
;
A
#
# COMPACT_ATOMS: atom_id res chain seq x y z
N MET A 1 27.52 2.70 13.33
CA MET A 1 27.62 3.01 11.89
C MET A 1 26.23 2.94 11.29
N SER A 2 25.95 3.86 10.37
CA SER A 2 24.64 4.40 10.03
C SER A 2 23.69 3.40 9.36
N ALA A 3 22.54 3.12 9.97
CA ALA A 3 21.47 2.32 9.34
C ALA A 3 21.07 2.85 7.95
N LEU A 4 21.21 4.16 7.74
CA LEU A 4 20.96 4.80 6.45
C LEU A 4 21.95 4.36 5.36
N THR A 5 23.25 4.23 5.67
CA THR A 5 24.25 3.81 4.67
C THR A 5 24.04 2.35 4.28
N ASP A 6 23.58 1.51 5.22
CA ASP A 6 23.27 0.11 4.95
C ASP A 6 22.02 -0.04 4.05
N LEU A 7 21.01 0.82 4.20
CA LEU A 7 19.83 0.81 3.32
C LEU A 7 20.16 1.21 1.87
N THR A 8 21.17 2.06 1.64
CA THR A 8 21.53 2.50 0.29
C THR A 8 22.16 1.40 -0.58
N SER A 9 22.86 0.44 0.04
CA SER A 9 23.52 -0.68 -0.64
C SER A 9 22.55 -1.82 -0.99
N ILE A 10 21.40 -1.89 -0.30
CA ILE A 10 20.38 -2.93 -0.50
C ILE A 10 19.68 -2.77 -1.87
N SER A 11 19.24 -3.90 -2.44
CA SER A 11 18.51 -3.93 -3.72
C SER A 11 17.10 -3.31 -3.59
N LEU A 12 16.58 -2.78 -4.70
CA LEU A 12 15.23 -2.21 -4.73
C LEU A 12 14.16 -3.23 -4.30
N MET A 13 14.33 -4.49 -4.67
CA MET A 13 13.41 -5.56 -4.27
C MET A 13 13.40 -5.78 -2.75
N ALA A 14 14.57 -5.78 -2.12
CA ALA A 14 14.67 -5.94 -0.67
C ALA A 14 14.09 -4.71 0.06
N LEU A 15 14.33 -3.48 -0.43
CA LEU A 15 13.69 -2.27 0.09
C LEU A 15 12.15 -2.35 -0.02
N LYS A 16 11.62 -2.84 -1.14
CA LYS A 16 10.16 -3.06 -1.31
C LYS A 16 9.61 -4.10 -0.32
N LYS A 17 10.35 -5.19 -0.06
CA LYS A 17 9.97 -6.18 0.95
C LYS A 17 9.92 -5.59 2.36
N MET A 18 10.94 -4.80 2.73
CA MET A 18 10.98 -4.09 4.02
C MET A 18 9.82 -3.10 4.16
N ALA A 19 9.54 -2.33 3.11
CA ALA A 19 8.43 -1.37 3.09
C ALA A 19 7.06 -2.06 3.23
N LYS A 20 6.89 -3.24 2.63
CA LYS A 20 5.70 -4.08 2.83
C LYS A 20 5.56 -4.50 4.29
N GLY A 21 6.65 -4.93 4.94
CA GLY A 21 6.68 -5.31 6.36
C GLY A 21 6.27 -4.16 7.29
N ARG A 22 6.74 -2.95 7.01
CA ARG A 22 6.31 -1.72 7.70
C ARG A 22 4.94 -1.18 7.27
N ARG A 23 4.19 -1.92 6.44
CA ARG A 23 2.86 -1.57 5.93
C ARG A 23 2.79 -0.21 5.21
N ILE A 24 3.89 0.22 4.59
CA ILE A 24 3.95 1.47 3.80
C ILE A 24 3.04 1.32 2.58
N LYS A 25 2.04 2.19 2.44
CA LYS A 25 1.13 2.14 1.28
C LYS A 25 1.88 2.57 0.01
N GLN A 26 1.49 2.01 -1.14
CA GLN A 26 2.04 2.37 -2.46
C GLN A 26 3.57 2.19 -2.60
N TYR A 27 4.22 1.41 -1.74
CA TYR A 27 5.68 1.20 -1.78
C TYR A 27 6.20 0.72 -3.14
N TYR A 28 5.38 0.06 -3.96
CA TYR A 28 5.78 -0.49 -5.26
C TYR A 28 5.98 0.59 -6.33
N ILE A 29 5.35 1.76 -6.19
CA ILE A 29 5.54 2.93 -7.08
C ILE A 29 6.58 3.93 -6.56
N LEU A 30 7.06 3.78 -5.32
CA LEU A 30 8.03 4.73 -4.75
C LEU A 30 9.44 4.49 -5.32
N PRO A 31 10.20 5.57 -5.59
CA PRO A 31 11.59 5.46 -6.03
C PRO A 31 12.49 4.95 -4.89
N LYS A 32 13.66 4.40 -5.24
CA LYS A 32 14.63 3.84 -4.28
C LYS A 32 14.98 4.84 -3.17
N ALA A 33 15.27 6.08 -3.54
CA ALA A 33 15.61 7.15 -2.59
C ALA A 33 14.51 7.36 -1.53
N LYS A 34 13.24 7.41 -1.96
CA LYS A 34 12.12 7.60 -1.03
C LYS A 34 11.90 6.39 -0.12
N LEU A 35 12.11 5.18 -0.64
CA LEU A 35 12.06 3.96 0.18
C LEU A 35 13.17 3.95 1.24
N VAL A 36 14.40 4.32 0.88
CA VAL A 36 15.52 4.43 1.83
C VAL A 36 15.22 5.45 2.92
N GLU A 37 14.72 6.62 2.55
CA GLU A 37 14.33 7.67 3.48
C GLU A 37 13.27 7.16 4.49
N LEU A 38 12.17 6.57 4.00
CA LEU A 38 11.08 6.07 4.85
C LEU A 38 11.49 4.88 5.73
N LEU A 39 12.40 4.03 5.25
CA LEU A 39 12.90 2.89 6.00
C LEU A 39 13.97 3.30 7.02
N GLY A 40 14.70 4.39 6.76
CA GLY A 40 15.69 4.95 7.67
C GLY A 40 15.07 5.70 8.85
N MET A 41 13.83 6.17 8.72
CA MET A 41 13.10 6.83 9.81
C MET A 41 12.70 5.82 10.90
N PRO A 42 12.79 6.16 12.20
CA PRO A 42 12.34 5.29 13.28
C PRO A 42 10.82 5.11 13.26
N GLU A 43 10.09 6.17 12.91
CA GLU A 43 8.63 6.19 12.86
C GLU A 43 8.14 6.64 11.49
N LEU A 44 7.08 5.99 10.99
CA LEU A 44 6.52 6.30 9.68
C LEU A 44 5.82 7.66 9.71
N PRO A 45 6.02 8.53 8.71
CA PRO A 45 5.31 9.81 8.63
C PRO A 45 3.80 9.65 8.73
N ALA A 46 3.15 10.60 9.41
CA ALA A 46 1.72 10.57 9.72
C ALA A 46 0.85 10.29 8.47
N LYS A 47 1.24 10.83 7.30
CA LYS A 47 0.59 10.58 6.01
C LYS A 47 0.30 9.10 5.75
N TYR A 48 1.31 8.24 5.89
CA TYR A 48 1.16 6.82 5.61
C TYR A 48 0.33 6.08 6.66
N LYS A 49 0.32 6.59 7.91
CA LYS A 49 -0.55 6.08 8.97
C LYS A 49 -2.01 6.46 8.70
N ILE A 50 -2.28 7.73 8.39
CA ILE A 50 -3.61 8.26 8.10
C ILE A 50 -4.23 7.56 6.89
N GLU A 51 -3.46 7.31 5.82
CA GLU A 51 -3.97 6.61 4.63
C GLU A 51 -4.46 5.18 4.91
N LYS A 52 -3.94 4.55 5.97
CA LYS A 52 -4.32 3.21 6.43
C LYS A 52 -5.52 3.24 7.37
N MET A 53 -5.84 4.38 7.97
CA MET A 53 -6.98 4.50 8.86
C MET A 53 -8.28 4.15 8.13
N THR A 54 -9.11 3.36 8.79
CA THR A 54 -10.46 3.04 8.38
C THR A 54 -11.39 4.22 8.67
N ILE A 55 -12.58 4.20 8.08
CA ILE A 55 -13.60 5.21 8.38
C ILE A 55 -13.99 5.17 9.87
N THR A 56 -13.94 4.00 10.51
CA THR A 56 -14.24 3.84 11.94
C THR A 56 -13.19 4.53 12.81
N GLU A 57 -11.90 4.28 12.58
CA GLU A 57 -10.81 4.93 13.32
C GLU A 57 -10.83 6.45 13.13
N LEU A 58 -11.12 6.93 11.91
CA LEU A 58 -11.27 8.36 11.66
C LEU A 58 -12.47 8.95 12.41
N ARG A 59 -13.58 8.22 12.55
CA ARG A 59 -14.74 8.66 13.33
C ARG A 59 -14.47 8.68 14.82
N GLU A 60 -13.69 7.73 15.32
CA GLU A 60 -13.23 7.73 16.71
C GLU A 60 -12.39 8.96 16.99
N ILE A 61 -11.41 9.26 16.13
CA ILE A 61 -10.58 10.48 16.24
C ILE A 61 -11.45 11.74 16.15
N ALA A 62 -12.45 11.76 15.26
CA ALA A 62 -13.39 12.88 15.17
C ALA A 62 -14.21 13.07 16.45
N LYS A 63 -14.64 11.97 17.07
CA LYS A 63 -15.35 11.98 18.34
C LYS A 63 -14.46 12.47 19.48
N GLU A 64 -13.22 11.98 19.56
CA GLU A 64 -12.22 12.40 20.54
C GLU A 64 -11.89 13.90 20.42
N ARG A 65 -11.87 14.42 19.19
CA ARG A 65 -11.64 15.84 18.91
C ARG A 65 -12.89 16.71 19.01
N GLY A 66 -14.03 16.14 19.40
CA GLY A 66 -15.30 16.88 19.55
C GLY A 66 -15.90 17.41 18.25
N LEU A 67 -15.51 16.86 17.10
CA LEU A 67 -16.01 17.26 15.79
C LEU A 67 -17.50 16.90 15.68
N ARG A 68 -18.34 17.83 15.19
CA ARG A 68 -19.77 17.60 14.98
C ARG A 68 -20.05 17.38 13.50
N GLY A 69 -21.07 16.58 13.17
CA GLY A 69 -21.49 16.35 11.78
C GLY A 69 -20.62 15.37 10.99
N PHE A 70 -19.66 14.68 11.62
CA PHE A 70 -18.77 13.74 10.91
C PHE A 70 -19.46 12.47 10.39
N TRP A 71 -20.65 12.13 10.89
CA TRP A 71 -21.37 10.90 10.51
C TRP A 71 -21.73 10.85 9.02
N GLY A 72 -22.01 12.01 8.42
CA GLY A 72 -22.32 12.15 7.00
C GLY A 72 -21.09 12.29 6.09
N LEU A 73 -19.88 12.42 6.65
CA LEU A 73 -18.67 12.58 5.87
C LEU A 73 -18.17 11.23 5.35
N ASN A 74 -17.73 11.23 4.09
CA ASN A 74 -16.97 10.10 3.55
C ASN A 74 -15.55 10.09 4.14
N LYS A 75 -14.80 9.02 3.87
CA LYS A 75 -13.43 8.88 4.39
C LYS A 75 -12.53 10.04 3.98
N GLU A 76 -12.63 10.48 2.73
CA GLU A 76 -11.78 11.55 2.18
C GLU A 76 -12.04 12.89 2.88
N ASP A 77 -13.31 13.27 3.01
CA ASP A 77 -13.75 14.51 3.64
C ASP A 77 -13.44 14.51 5.14
N LEU A 78 -13.67 13.36 5.81
CA LEU A 78 -13.32 13.19 7.21
C LEU A 78 -11.81 13.30 7.44
N THR A 79 -11.01 12.71 6.55
CA THR A 79 -9.55 12.83 6.61
C THR A 79 -9.11 14.29 6.44
N ARG A 80 -9.71 15.03 5.50
CA ARG A 80 -9.41 16.46 5.30
C ARG A 80 -9.79 17.32 6.50
N ALA A 81 -10.93 17.03 7.14
CA ALA A 81 -11.38 17.74 8.33
C ALA A 81 -10.47 17.49 9.54
N LEU A 82 -9.93 16.27 9.68
CA LEU A 82 -9.07 15.89 10.80
C LEU A 82 -7.60 16.24 10.56
N PHE A 83 -7.13 16.19 9.33
CA PHE A 83 -5.73 16.39 8.98
C PHE A 83 -5.65 17.38 7.79
N PRO A 84 -5.79 18.69 8.05
CA PRO A 84 -5.61 19.73 7.04
C PRO A 84 -4.20 19.65 6.43
N LYS A 85 -4.08 20.04 5.16
CA LYS A 85 -2.89 19.85 4.32
C LYS A 85 -1.62 20.61 4.75
N ASP A 86 -1.65 21.31 5.87
CA ASP A 86 -0.46 21.93 6.47
C ASP A 86 0.50 20.90 7.09
N ASN A 87 0.10 19.62 7.13
CA ASN A 87 1.01 18.49 7.34
C ASN A 87 1.59 18.04 5.98
N ASP A 88 2.59 18.79 5.53
CA ASP A 88 3.48 18.65 4.37
C ASP A 88 3.28 17.45 3.41
N ALA A 89 3.14 17.80 2.13
CA ALA A 89 3.31 16.97 0.93
C ALA A 89 2.18 15.97 0.56
N VAL A 90 1.07 16.53 0.06
CA VAL A 90 0.19 15.83 -0.88
C VAL A 90 0.38 16.40 -2.29
N GLU A 91 1.56 16.22 -2.85
CA GLU A 91 1.68 15.93 -4.29
C GLU A 91 1.76 14.40 -4.44
N ASN A 92 1.06 13.85 -5.43
CA ASN A 92 0.99 12.41 -5.77
C ASN A 92 -0.04 11.55 -5.03
N ALA A 93 -1.26 12.05 -4.80
CA ALA A 93 -2.41 11.15 -4.86
C ALA A 93 -3.02 11.30 -6.27
N PRO A 94 -3.05 10.28 -7.13
CA PRO A 94 -3.98 10.32 -8.25
C PRO A 94 -5.37 10.47 -7.63
N THR A 95 -6.03 11.58 -7.94
CA THR A 95 -7.46 11.78 -7.72
C THR A 95 -8.16 10.59 -8.37
N HIS A 96 -8.47 9.55 -7.60
CA HIS A 96 -9.49 8.59 -7.99
C HIS A 96 -10.80 9.36 -7.93
N GLN A 97 -11.11 10.05 -9.03
CA GLN A 97 -12.45 10.50 -9.32
C GLN A 97 -13.33 9.25 -9.17
N LYS A 98 -14.26 9.30 -8.22
CA LYS A 98 -15.30 8.29 -8.02
C LYS A 98 -16.12 8.23 -9.32
N GLN A 99 -15.72 7.38 -10.25
CA GLN A 99 -16.69 6.75 -11.13
C GLN A 99 -17.45 5.76 -10.26
N LYS A 100 -18.76 5.97 -10.18
CA LYS A 100 -19.69 5.06 -9.52
C LYS A 100 -19.62 3.74 -10.28
N ASP A 101 -19.00 2.73 -9.69
CA ASP A 101 -18.97 1.38 -10.23
C ASP A 101 -20.13 0.62 -9.61
N ASP A 102 -21.25 0.54 -10.35
CA ASP A 102 -22.41 -0.24 -10.00
C ASP A 102 -22.05 -1.72 -10.14
N ARG A 103 -21.92 -2.37 -8.98
CA ARG A 103 -21.57 -3.78 -8.83
C ARG A 103 -22.46 -4.70 -9.69
N GLN A 104 -21.86 -5.46 -10.59
CA GLN A 104 -22.23 -6.85 -10.79
C GLN A 104 -21.07 -7.75 -10.36
N THR A 105 -21.20 -8.29 -9.16
CA THR A 105 -20.43 -9.45 -8.70
C THR A 105 -20.87 -10.67 -9.49
N SER A 106 -19.99 -11.20 -10.34
CA SER A 106 -20.09 -12.59 -10.81
C SER A 106 -18.70 -13.23 -10.84
N GLU A 107 -18.57 -14.19 -9.93
CA GLU A 107 -17.83 -15.45 -10.09
C GLU A 107 -16.30 -15.39 -10.25
N HIS A 108 -15.61 -15.66 -9.15
CA HIS A 108 -14.22 -16.08 -9.17
C HIS A 108 -14.13 -17.52 -9.70
N GLN A 109 -13.70 -17.69 -10.95
CA GLN A 109 -13.23 -18.98 -11.45
C GLN A 109 -11.98 -19.39 -10.65
N GLN A 110 -12.03 -20.59 -10.07
CA GLN A 110 -10.91 -21.21 -9.37
C GLN A 110 -9.77 -21.50 -10.36
N PRO A 111 -8.50 -21.31 -9.98
CA PRO A 111 -7.37 -21.61 -10.86
C PRO A 111 -7.22 -23.12 -11.09
N GLU A 112 -6.99 -23.48 -12.36
CA GLU A 112 -6.68 -24.82 -12.85
C GLU A 112 -5.47 -25.42 -12.11
N LYS A 113 -5.55 -26.73 -11.82
CA LYS A 113 -4.44 -27.51 -11.30
C LYS A 113 -3.45 -27.77 -12.44
N GLU A 114 -2.33 -27.08 -12.41
CA GLU A 114 -1.17 -27.36 -13.26
C GLU A 114 -0.39 -28.53 -12.61
N ASP A 115 -0.61 -29.75 -13.08
CA ASP A 115 0.20 -30.92 -12.71
C ASP A 115 1.42 -30.96 -13.65
N SER A 116 2.52 -30.37 -13.19
CA SER A 116 3.85 -30.58 -13.76
C SER A 116 4.33 -31.99 -13.41
N ASN A 117 4.36 -32.91 -14.38
CA ASN A 117 5.29 -34.04 -14.32
C ASN A 117 5.75 -34.48 -15.71
N ASP A 118 7.01 -34.14 -15.94
CA ASP A 118 8.07 -35.03 -16.41
C ASP A 118 8.40 -35.05 -17.92
N VAL A 119 9.60 -34.54 -18.17
CA VAL A 119 10.26 -34.40 -19.46
C VAL A 119 11.19 -35.61 -19.61
N GLY A 120 10.73 -36.65 -20.30
CA GLY A 120 11.46 -37.92 -20.48
C GLY A 120 11.80 -38.20 -21.94
N VAL A 121 13.03 -37.81 -22.32
CA VAL A 121 13.91 -38.22 -23.45
C VAL A 121 13.39 -39.29 -24.44
N GLU A 122 13.42 -38.96 -25.73
CA GLU A 122 13.27 -39.86 -26.88
C GLU A 122 14.23 -41.06 -26.82
N MET A 123 13.71 -42.29 -26.97
CA MET A 123 14.52 -43.45 -27.34
C MET A 123 14.21 -43.89 -28.77
N VAL A 124 15.17 -43.61 -29.65
CA VAL A 124 15.30 -44.15 -31.01
C VAL A 124 15.43 -45.68 -30.93
N LYS A 125 14.65 -46.42 -31.72
CA LYS A 125 14.87 -47.86 -31.96
C LYS A 125 15.39 -48.08 -33.38
N ASN A 126 16.68 -48.36 -33.49
CA ASN A 126 17.28 -49.06 -34.62
C ASN A 126 17.34 -50.56 -34.28
N ALA A 127 16.65 -51.40 -35.06
CA ALA A 127 17.01 -52.79 -35.39
C ALA A 127 15.97 -53.34 -36.37
#